data_AF-A0A7X5RET2-F1
#
_entry.id   AF-A0A7X5RET2-F1
#
_cell.length_a   1.000
_cell.length_b   1.000
_cell.length_c   1.000
_cell.angle_alpha   90.00
_cell.angle_beta   90.00
_cell.angle_gamma   90.00
#
_symmetry.space_group_name_H-M   'P 1'
#
loop_
_entity.id
_entity.type
_entity.pdbx_description
1 polymer ?
#
loop_
_entity_poly.entity_id
_entity_poly.type
_entity_poly.pdbx_seq_one_letter_code
_entity_poly.pdbx_strand_id
1 'polypeptide(L)'
;MQLKKSFYHEVKDRLPEHVLEYWGVHRHYHFALNETLDQFIKRVIDESFGSITENELSDHIKKIRNTLRKRKYDWIKKYENALTYPFSDPAHPVFSDYCSLQAMGPRELSQKYQDLEEDEILRNKTELKTAQMLQWKSNRNSLFTEYPAISILKQQNKEDALKSDLLDVTCDYIVKELNYDMSSNSRSLPSPIVSKPFFSLRSSKITLEEIDGIMQNIIKNDNAGTTFTMYPTSSSDTQLTTLDKYDLRVYQEITRLACSDTKVHDGNILVDVSFYQISRQIFGYDAGEKGIQRVRDSIRKLSNRRFVYSNGGTQIDYVLVDSKITDEHDKNKMRLVLGKVISDSILQKDIISISKKVEEKLQSNSNARAFIHALQEQRFILYRDSPDSMRKSFGLNFFEDSIYFNTKSYKKKISIIEDSLDEYVNNDVIIQNYSYEDNLFNLDFLPLDENDIEYYSEWLKNHMTLSATIPSSGSLQSTPIETYLNGG
;
A
#
# COMPACT_ATOMS: atom_id res chain seq x y z
N MET A 1 4.06 11.49 12.80
CA MET A 1 3.51 10.31 12.10
C MET A 1 4.52 9.18 12.19
N GLN A 2 4.16 7.97 12.62
CA GLN A 2 5.10 6.84 12.58
C GLN A 2 5.12 6.22 11.18
N LEU A 3 6.27 6.31 10.50
CA LEU A 3 6.48 5.71 9.18
C LEU A 3 6.87 4.24 9.33
N LYS A 4 6.18 3.35 8.59
CA LYS A 4 6.50 1.90 8.54
C LYS A 4 7.85 1.67 7.85
N LYS A 5 8.56 0.57 8.16
CA LYS A 5 9.85 0.27 7.50
C LYS A 5 9.67 0.09 5.99
N SER A 6 8.56 -0.51 5.57
CA SER A 6 8.19 -0.65 4.15
C SER A 6 8.22 0.66 3.36
N PHE A 7 7.90 1.80 3.99
CA PHE A 7 7.95 3.11 3.33
C PHE A 7 9.37 3.48 2.87
N TYR A 8 10.39 3.23 3.70
CA TYR A 8 11.77 3.54 3.34
C TYR A 8 12.29 2.64 2.22
N HIS A 9 11.91 1.36 2.22
CA HIS A 9 12.23 0.43 1.13
C HIS A 9 11.58 0.86 -0.18
N GLU A 10 10.32 1.28 -0.15
CA GLU A 10 9.61 1.79 -1.32
C GLU A 10 10.26 3.07 -1.87
N VAL A 11 10.74 3.96 -1.01
CA VAL A 11 11.49 5.15 -1.48
C VAL A 11 12.83 4.73 -2.11
N LYS A 12 13.55 3.78 -1.50
CA LYS A 12 14.82 3.26 -2.03
C LYS A 12 14.65 2.65 -3.43
N ASP A 13 13.61 1.85 -3.63
CA ASP A 13 13.28 1.23 -4.94
C ASP A 13 13.02 2.27 -6.04
N ARG A 14 12.70 3.52 -5.67
CA ARG A 14 12.39 4.61 -6.59
C ARG A 14 13.57 5.55 -6.84
N LEU A 15 14.71 5.34 -6.16
CA LEU A 15 15.90 6.15 -6.39
C LEU A 15 16.50 5.85 -7.78
N PRO A 16 16.82 6.88 -8.58
CA PRO A 16 17.50 6.68 -9.84
C PRO A 16 18.87 6.01 -9.66
N GLU A 17 19.28 5.19 -10.63
CA GLU A 17 20.56 4.45 -10.61
C GLU A 17 21.76 5.37 -10.35
N HIS A 18 21.80 6.53 -11.01
CA HIS A 18 22.85 7.54 -10.80
C HIS A 18 22.98 7.99 -9.32
N VAL A 19 21.86 8.08 -8.59
CA VAL A 19 21.86 8.46 -7.16
C VAL A 19 22.48 7.34 -6.31
N LEU A 20 22.21 6.08 -6.66
CA LEU A 20 22.79 4.90 -6.00
C LEU A 20 24.30 4.80 -6.28
N GLU A 21 24.72 5.07 -7.52
CA GLU A 21 26.14 5.14 -7.89
C GLU A 21 26.86 6.25 -7.14
N TYR A 22 26.28 7.45 -7.11
CA TYR A 22 26.81 8.60 -6.38
C TYR A 22 27.00 8.27 -4.90
N TRP A 23 26.01 7.64 -4.25
CA TRP A 23 26.17 7.14 -2.89
C TRP A 23 27.34 6.16 -2.77
N GLY A 24 27.44 5.17 -3.66
CA GLY A 24 28.50 4.17 -3.64
C GLY A 24 29.91 4.76 -3.69
N VAL A 25 30.14 5.74 -4.57
CA VAL A 25 31.42 6.43 -4.72
C VAL A 25 31.74 7.31 -3.51
N HIS A 26 30.75 8.04 -3.01
CA HIS A 26 30.97 9.09 -2.03
C HIS A 26 30.83 8.65 -0.57
N ARG A 27 30.21 7.49 -0.28
CA ARG A 27 29.89 7.04 1.10
C ARG A 27 31.06 7.14 2.09
N HIS A 28 32.26 6.71 1.69
CA HIS A 28 33.42 6.63 2.57
C HIS A 28 34.13 7.98 2.78
N TYR A 29 33.92 8.93 1.88
CA TYR A 29 34.56 10.24 1.94
C TYR A 29 33.68 11.27 2.65
N HIS A 30 32.38 11.03 2.70
CA HIS A 30 31.40 12.11 2.76
C HIS A 30 30.30 11.95 3.82
N PHE A 31 30.16 10.77 4.41
CA PHE A 31 29.09 10.43 5.37
C PHE A 31 29.70 9.86 6.66
N ALA A 32 28.90 9.75 7.72
CA ALA A 32 29.37 9.19 8.99
C ALA A 32 29.97 7.79 8.76
N LEU A 33 31.12 7.52 9.37
CA LEU A 33 31.79 6.21 9.29
C LEU A 33 30.77 5.11 9.66
N ASN A 34 30.45 4.26 8.68
CA ASN A 34 29.54 3.11 8.76
C ASN A 34 28.02 3.37 8.61
N GLU A 35 27.57 4.56 8.17
CA GLU A 35 26.15 4.75 7.82
C GLU A 35 25.79 3.97 6.54
N THR A 36 24.77 3.11 6.60
CA THR A 36 24.24 2.40 5.42
C THR A 36 23.27 3.27 4.62
N LEU A 37 23.01 2.92 3.35
CA LEU A 37 22.04 3.67 2.53
C LEU A 37 20.65 3.68 3.19
N ASP A 38 20.22 2.55 3.74
CA ASP A 38 18.93 2.43 4.44
C ASP A 38 18.87 3.33 5.69
N GLN A 39 19.97 3.44 6.43
CA GLN A 39 20.07 4.35 7.58
C GLN A 39 20.02 5.82 7.16
N PHE A 40 20.73 6.17 6.08
CA PHE A 40 20.70 7.53 5.52
C PHE A 40 19.29 7.91 5.04
N ILE A 41 18.65 7.04 4.26
CA ILE A 41 17.28 7.25 3.77
C ILE A 41 16.32 7.46 4.94
N LYS A 42 16.40 6.56 5.94
CA LYS A 42 15.58 6.66 7.14
C LYS A 42 15.77 7.99 7.86
N ARG A 43 17.01 8.37 8.13
CA ARG A 43 17.34 9.62 8.82
C ARG A 43 16.79 10.85 8.10
N VAL A 44 17.02 10.97 6.79
CA VAL A 44 16.56 12.14 6.01
C VAL A 44 15.03 12.23 5.97
N ILE A 45 14.36 11.09 5.82
CA ILE A 45 12.90 11.02 5.81
C ILE A 45 12.33 11.32 7.20
N ASP A 46 12.89 10.76 8.27
CA ASP A 46 12.45 11.02 9.65
C ASP A 46 12.64 12.49 10.03
N GLU A 47 13.80 13.09 9.69
CA GLU A 47 14.08 14.52 9.89
C GLU A 47 13.07 15.42 9.16
N SER A 48 12.57 14.99 7.99
CA SER A 48 11.69 15.81 7.15
C SER A 48 10.20 15.58 7.43
N PHE A 49 9.79 14.34 7.67
CA PHE A 49 8.38 13.94 7.73
C PHE A 49 7.95 13.37 9.09
N GLY A 50 8.87 13.03 9.99
CA GLY A 50 8.56 12.32 11.24
C GLY A 50 7.59 13.07 12.17
N SER A 51 7.68 14.39 12.22
CA SER A 51 6.82 15.24 13.07
C SER A 51 5.57 15.78 12.37
N ILE A 52 5.41 15.53 11.07
CA ILE A 52 4.32 16.11 10.26
C ILE A 52 3.04 15.29 10.42
N THR A 53 1.90 15.97 10.47
CA THR A 53 0.57 15.33 10.43
C THR A 53 0.07 15.19 8.99
N GLU A 54 -0.84 14.24 8.73
CA GLU A 54 -1.38 14.00 7.38
C GLU A 54 -2.04 15.26 6.78
N ASN A 55 -2.72 16.05 7.62
CA ASN A 55 -3.37 17.30 7.22
C ASN A 55 -2.37 18.40 6.80
N GLU A 56 -1.15 18.38 7.33
CA GLU A 56 -0.09 19.35 7.02
C GLU A 56 0.77 18.93 5.84
N LEU A 57 0.66 17.67 5.41
CA LEU A 57 1.57 17.05 4.45
C LEU A 57 1.57 17.76 3.09
N SER A 58 0.40 18.20 2.61
CA SER A 58 0.29 18.93 1.34
C SER A 58 1.10 20.24 1.35
N ASP A 59 0.95 21.03 2.41
CA ASP A 59 1.66 22.30 2.54
C ASP A 59 3.14 22.10 2.87
N HIS A 60 3.48 21.07 3.63
CA HIS A 60 4.85 20.68 3.89
C HIS A 60 5.60 20.29 2.59
N ILE A 61 4.98 19.48 1.73
CA ILE A 61 5.56 19.10 0.42
C ILE A 61 5.75 20.32 -0.47
N LYS A 62 4.79 21.27 -0.49
CA LYS A 62 4.97 22.53 -1.22
C LYS A 62 6.19 23.31 -0.70
N LYS A 63 6.38 23.36 0.63
CA LYS A 63 7.56 24.00 1.24
C LYS A 63 8.86 23.33 0.81
N ILE A 64 8.95 22.00 0.86
CA ILE A 64 10.13 21.24 0.39
C ILE A 64 10.41 21.60 -1.07
N ARG A 65 9.43 21.46 -1.98
CA ARG A 65 9.62 21.74 -3.41
C ARG A 65 10.03 23.19 -3.69
N ASN A 66 9.52 24.15 -2.94
CA ASN A 66 9.94 25.55 -3.06
C ASN A 66 11.40 25.74 -2.60
N THR A 67 11.81 25.09 -1.51
CA THR A 67 13.20 25.08 -1.05
C THR A 67 14.13 24.47 -2.10
N LEU A 68 13.74 23.34 -2.72
CA LEU A 68 14.51 22.71 -3.79
C LEU A 68 14.66 23.63 -5.01
N ARG A 69 13.58 24.28 -5.45
CA ARG A 69 13.63 25.26 -6.55
C ARG A 69 14.56 26.43 -6.25
N LYS A 70 14.48 26.97 -5.03
CA LYS A 70 15.36 28.07 -4.59
C LYS A 70 16.82 27.63 -4.59
N ARG A 71 17.12 26.44 -4.05
CA ARG A 71 18.47 25.87 -4.05
C ARG A 71 19.02 25.72 -5.46
N LYS A 72 18.23 25.18 -6.39
CA LYS A 72 18.62 25.07 -7.81
C LYS A 72 18.97 26.43 -8.40
N TYR A 73 18.14 27.45 -8.17
CA TYR A 73 18.41 28.81 -8.59
C TYR A 73 19.71 29.38 -7.99
N ASP A 74 19.94 29.19 -6.69
CA ASP A 74 21.13 29.68 -6.00
C ASP A 74 22.41 28.99 -6.53
N TRP A 75 22.33 27.70 -6.87
CA TRP A 75 23.46 26.95 -7.45
C TRP A 75 23.77 27.42 -8.87
N ILE A 76 22.76 27.72 -9.68
CA ILE A 76 22.95 28.32 -11.01
C ILE A 76 23.68 29.65 -10.89
N LYS A 77 23.20 30.54 -10.03
CA LYS A 77 23.82 31.85 -9.81
C LYS A 77 25.25 31.71 -9.29
N LYS A 78 25.50 30.76 -8.38
CA LYS A 78 26.83 30.48 -7.86
C LYS A 78 27.78 29.98 -8.96
N TYR A 79 27.32 29.11 -9.85
CA TYR A 79 28.09 28.65 -11.00
C TYR A 79 28.44 29.80 -11.96
N GLU A 80 27.44 30.59 -12.33
CA GLU A 80 27.60 31.74 -13.25
C GLU A 80 28.61 32.76 -12.70
N ASN A 81 28.55 33.04 -11.38
CA ASN A 81 29.55 33.89 -10.73
C ASN A 81 30.94 33.25 -10.69
N ALA A 82 31.01 31.93 -10.49
CA ALA A 82 32.29 31.22 -10.38
C ALA A 82 33.10 31.22 -11.69
N LEU A 83 32.45 31.34 -12.85
CA LEU A 83 33.10 31.48 -14.15
C LEU A 83 33.90 32.78 -14.31
N THR A 84 33.67 33.78 -13.44
CA THR A 84 34.42 35.04 -13.48
C THR A 84 35.77 34.97 -12.78
N TYR A 85 36.02 33.90 -12.02
CA TYR A 85 37.27 33.68 -11.29
C TYR A 85 38.35 33.07 -12.20
N PRO A 86 39.64 33.23 -11.87
CA PRO A 86 40.70 32.54 -12.60
C PRO A 86 40.64 31.02 -12.41
N PHE A 87 41.20 30.24 -13.35
CA PHE A 87 41.18 28.77 -13.29
C PHE A 87 41.86 28.18 -12.04
N SER A 88 42.80 28.91 -11.46
CA SER A 88 43.49 28.56 -10.21
C SER A 88 42.65 28.80 -8.96
N ASP A 89 41.48 29.43 -9.06
CA ASP A 89 40.61 29.67 -7.91
C ASP A 89 39.85 28.39 -7.53
N PRO A 90 39.85 27.98 -6.25
CA PRO A 90 39.12 26.80 -5.78
C PRO A 90 37.61 26.79 -6.07
N ALA A 91 37.01 27.96 -6.27
CA ALA A 91 35.61 28.09 -6.62
C ALA A 91 35.34 27.91 -8.12
N HIS A 92 36.36 27.96 -8.98
CA HIS A 92 36.19 27.83 -10.43
C HIS A 92 35.74 26.40 -10.80
N PRO A 93 34.75 26.21 -11.70
CA PRO A 93 34.21 24.89 -12.03
C PRO A 93 35.22 23.85 -12.51
N VAL A 94 36.34 24.28 -13.13
CA VAL A 94 37.43 23.41 -13.60
C VAL A 94 38.65 23.40 -12.67
N PHE A 95 38.54 23.86 -11.43
CA PHE A 95 39.67 23.89 -10.50
C PHE A 95 40.32 22.51 -10.27
N SER A 96 39.52 21.45 -10.13
CA SER A 96 40.04 20.09 -10.01
C SER A 96 40.84 19.66 -11.25
N ASP A 97 40.40 20.12 -12.43
CA ASP A 97 41.08 19.87 -13.69
C ASP A 97 42.40 20.66 -13.78
N TYR A 98 42.40 21.91 -13.33
CA TYR A 98 43.60 22.74 -13.20
C TYR A 98 44.64 22.06 -12.30
N CYS A 99 44.27 21.64 -11.09
CA CYS A 99 45.18 20.93 -10.20
C CYS A 99 45.72 19.63 -10.82
N SER A 100 44.87 18.91 -11.57
CA SER A 100 45.28 17.68 -12.24
C SER A 100 46.29 17.94 -13.35
N LEU A 101 46.12 19.01 -14.13
CA LEU A 101 47.07 19.39 -15.17
C LEU A 101 48.41 19.81 -14.58
N GLN A 102 48.40 20.61 -13.50
CA GLN A 102 49.63 21.03 -12.80
C GLN A 102 50.42 19.86 -12.19
N ALA A 103 49.75 18.73 -11.91
CA ALA A 103 50.38 17.53 -11.38
C ALA A 103 50.91 16.58 -12.48
N MET A 104 50.57 16.79 -13.76
CA MET A 104 51.00 15.94 -14.87
C MET A 104 52.37 16.34 -15.42
N GLY A 105 53.17 15.35 -15.84
CA GLY A 105 54.45 15.60 -16.50
C GLY A 105 54.29 16.05 -17.97
N PRO A 106 55.27 16.76 -18.56
CA PRO A 106 55.20 17.24 -19.95
C PRO A 106 54.94 16.14 -21.00
N ARG A 107 55.47 14.93 -20.77
CA ARG A 107 55.26 13.77 -21.67
C ARG A 107 53.82 13.24 -21.61
N GLU A 108 53.21 13.25 -20.43
CA GLU A 108 51.84 12.77 -20.23
C GLU A 108 50.83 13.76 -20.83
N LEU A 109 51.10 15.07 -20.71
CA LEU A 109 50.29 16.12 -21.31
C LEU A 109 50.27 16.01 -22.84
N SER A 110 51.44 15.89 -23.49
CA SER A 110 51.54 15.73 -24.94
C SER A 110 50.82 14.48 -25.44
N GLN A 111 50.96 13.34 -24.74
CA GLN A 111 50.27 12.10 -25.09
C GLN A 111 48.74 12.20 -24.98
N LYS A 112 48.22 12.93 -23.98
CA LYS A 112 46.79 12.99 -23.68
C LYS A 112 46.06 14.11 -24.41
N TYR A 113 46.74 15.24 -24.66
CA TYR A 113 46.12 16.47 -25.17
C TYR A 113 46.73 16.96 -26.49
N GLN A 114 47.60 16.17 -27.15
CA GLN A 114 48.09 16.44 -28.51
C GLN A 114 48.68 17.86 -28.68
N ASP A 115 49.52 18.27 -27.73
CA ASP A 115 50.23 19.55 -27.71
C ASP A 115 49.35 20.81 -27.59
N LEU A 116 48.10 20.67 -27.13
CA LEU A 116 47.27 21.82 -26.74
C LEU A 116 47.87 22.56 -25.53
N GLU A 117 47.80 23.89 -25.55
CA GLU A 117 48.18 24.75 -24.43
C GLU A 117 47.25 24.53 -23.22
N GLU A 118 47.79 24.64 -21.99
CA GLU A 118 47.04 24.39 -20.75
C GLU A 118 45.76 25.23 -20.66
N ASP A 119 45.86 26.51 -21.05
CA ASP A 119 44.73 27.44 -21.08
C ASP A 119 43.65 27.02 -22.08
N GLU A 120 44.03 26.43 -23.21
CA GLU A 120 43.08 25.94 -24.21
C GLU A 120 42.36 24.68 -23.71
N ILE A 121 43.07 23.77 -23.05
CA ILE A 121 42.49 22.58 -22.41
C ILE A 121 41.46 23.01 -21.35
N LEU A 122 41.79 23.98 -20.50
CA LEU A 122 40.90 24.47 -19.44
C LEU A 122 39.69 25.24 -20.00
N ARG A 123 39.86 26.02 -21.08
CA ARG A 123 38.75 26.65 -21.80
C ARG A 123 37.79 25.59 -22.37
N ASN A 124 38.30 24.59 -23.08
CA ASN A 124 37.48 23.50 -23.63
C ASN A 124 36.71 22.73 -22.54
N LYS A 125 37.34 22.46 -21.40
CA LYS A 125 36.66 21.85 -20.25
C LYS A 125 35.60 22.77 -19.63
N THR A 126 35.86 24.07 -19.59
CA THR A 126 34.90 25.06 -19.09
C THR A 126 33.68 25.15 -20.00
N GLU A 127 33.87 25.12 -21.32
CA GLU A 127 32.79 25.07 -22.31
C GLU A 127 31.96 23.80 -22.16
N LEU A 128 32.61 22.63 -22.01
CA LEU A 128 31.92 21.36 -21.79
C LEU A 128 31.05 21.39 -20.52
N LYS A 129 31.62 21.81 -19.39
CA LYS A 129 30.86 21.94 -18.12
C LYS A 129 29.73 22.96 -18.21
N THR A 130 29.94 24.03 -18.97
CA THR A 130 28.90 25.05 -19.20
C THR A 130 27.76 24.51 -20.07
N ALA A 131 28.06 23.70 -21.09
CA ALA A 131 27.04 23.00 -21.88
C ALA A 131 26.24 22.02 -21.02
N GLN A 132 26.91 21.23 -20.18
CA GLN A 132 26.25 20.36 -19.19
C GLN A 132 25.38 21.16 -18.22
N MET A 133 25.85 22.34 -17.80
CA MET A 133 25.09 23.23 -16.92
C MET A 133 23.84 23.80 -17.57
N LEU A 134 23.88 24.12 -18.88
CA LEU A 134 22.70 24.53 -19.63
C LEU A 134 21.68 23.41 -19.76
N GLN A 135 22.12 22.17 -19.99
CA GLN A 135 21.24 20.99 -19.99
C GLN A 135 20.61 20.77 -18.61
N TRP A 136 21.41 20.80 -17.55
CA TRP A 136 20.93 20.67 -16.17
C TRP A 136 19.95 21.79 -15.77
N LYS A 137 20.24 23.03 -16.15
CA LYS A 137 19.38 24.20 -15.92
C LYS A 137 18.03 24.08 -16.62
N SER A 138 18.03 23.63 -17.88
CA SER A 138 16.82 23.52 -18.72
C SER A 138 15.94 22.32 -18.36
N ASN A 139 16.52 21.23 -17.87
CA ASN A 139 15.75 20.07 -17.41
C ASN A 139 15.17 20.32 -16.01
N ARG A 140 13.84 20.33 -15.87
CA ARG A 140 13.17 20.50 -14.58
C ARG A 140 13.44 19.34 -13.62
N ASN A 141 13.66 18.14 -14.14
CA ASN A 141 13.84 16.90 -13.37
C ASN A 141 15.32 16.52 -13.21
N SER A 142 16.24 17.43 -13.50
CA SER A 142 17.67 17.19 -13.32
C SER A 142 17.99 16.94 -11.84
N LEU A 143 18.83 15.95 -11.55
CA LEU A 143 19.20 15.61 -10.19
C LEU A 143 20.28 16.56 -9.66
N PHE A 144 20.25 16.91 -8.38
CA PHE A 144 21.31 17.69 -7.74
C PHE A 144 22.64 16.94 -7.72
N THR A 145 22.61 15.61 -7.66
CA THR A 145 23.81 14.77 -7.81
C THR A 145 24.44 14.86 -9.20
N GLU A 146 23.70 15.26 -10.24
CA GLU A 146 24.20 15.49 -11.61
C GLU A 146 24.74 16.92 -11.81
N TYR A 147 24.80 17.73 -10.75
CA TYR A 147 25.25 19.11 -10.87
C TYR A 147 26.68 19.18 -11.46
N PRO A 148 26.92 19.91 -12.57
CA PRO A 148 28.19 19.84 -13.30
C PRO A 148 29.44 20.28 -12.53
N ALA A 149 29.25 21.09 -11.48
CA ALA A 149 30.33 21.51 -10.58
C ALA A 149 30.22 20.86 -9.20
N ILE A 150 29.68 19.65 -9.11
CA ILE A 150 29.52 18.94 -7.83
C ILE A 150 30.86 18.62 -7.17
N SER A 151 31.91 18.38 -7.96
CA SER A 151 33.25 18.04 -7.45
C SER A 151 33.84 19.12 -6.55
N ILE A 152 33.63 20.39 -6.89
CA ILE A 152 34.14 21.58 -6.17
C ILE A 152 33.25 21.99 -4.98
N LEU A 153 32.08 21.35 -4.80
CA LEU A 153 31.23 21.67 -3.68
C LEU A 153 31.87 21.21 -2.36
N LYS A 154 31.70 22.05 -1.33
CA LYS A 154 32.01 21.67 0.06
C LYS A 154 31.25 20.41 0.45
N GLN A 155 31.82 19.69 1.40
CA GLN A 155 31.32 18.41 1.90
C GLN A 155 29.82 18.39 2.20
N GLN A 156 29.36 19.35 2.99
CA GLN A 156 27.96 19.48 3.37
C GLN A 156 27.04 19.68 2.17
N ASN A 157 27.49 20.40 1.14
CA ASN A 157 26.69 20.63 -0.07
C ASN A 157 26.58 19.38 -0.95
N LYS A 158 27.54 18.45 -0.87
CA LYS A 158 27.48 17.14 -1.55
C LYS A 158 26.47 16.21 -0.88
N GLU A 159 26.40 16.23 0.45
CA GLU A 159 25.34 15.54 1.20
C GLU A 159 23.97 16.17 0.91
N ASP A 160 23.89 17.51 0.90
CA ASP A 160 22.66 18.23 0.58
C ASP A 160 22.13 17.95 -0.82
N ALA A 161 23.02 17.67 -1.79
CA ALA A 161 22.65 17.23 -3.13
C ALA A 161 21.85 15.92 -3.06
N LEU A 162 22.40 14.93 -2.37
CA LEU A 162 21.78 13.63 -2.19
C LEU A 162 20.47 13.72 -1.41
N LYS A 163 20.45 14.51 -0.33
CA LYS A 163 19.22 14.80 0.44
C LYS A 163 18.16 15.42 -0.46
N SER A 164 18.54 16.37 -1.32
CA SER A 164 17.61 17.01 -2.24
C SER A 164 16.98 16.03 -3.22
N ASP A 165 17.78 15.15 -3.82
CA ASP A 165 17.28 14.14 -4.76
C ASP A 165 16.36 13.14 -4.06
N LEU A 166 16.77 12.65 -2.88
CA LEU A 166 15.95 11.77 -2.05
C LEU A 166 14.61 12.42 -1.68
N LEU A 167 14.63 13.69 -1.26
CA LEU A 167 13.41 14.41 -0.88
C LEU A 167 12.49 14.67 -2.07
N ASP A 168 13.03 14.94 -3.26
CA ASP A 168 12.22 15.13 -4.46
C ASP A 168 11.53 13.82 -4.86
N VAL A 169 12.28 12.70 -4.90
CA VAL A 169 11.74 11.35 -5.15
C VAL A 169 10.68 11.00 -4.10
N THR A 170 10.96 11.26 -2.82
CA THR A 170 10.01 11.02 -1.73
C THR A 170 8.75 11.87 -1.92
N CYS A 171 8.88 13.17 -2.21
CA CYS A 171 7.72 14.03 -2.44
C CYS A 171 6.90 13.58 -3.65
N ASP A 172 7.55 13.13 -4.72
CA ASP A 172 6.88 12.60 -5.90
C ASP A 172 6.15 11.30 -5.60
N TYR A 173 6.76 10.41 -4.83
CA TYR A 173 6.11 9.19 -4.36
C TYR A 173 4.84 9.51 -3.56
N ILE A 174 4.97 10.41 -2.58
CA ILE A 174 3.84 10.83 -1.72
C ILE A 174 2.70 11.43 -2.54
N VAL A 175 3.00 12.27 -3.53
CA VAL A 175 1.96 12.98 -4.29
C VAL A 175 1.33 12.11 -5.36
N LYS A 176 2.15 11.35 -6.10
CA LYS A 176 1.70 10.62 -7.29
C LYS A 176 1.09 9.27 -6.93
N GLU A 177 1.65 8.58 -5.95
CA GLU A 177 1.29 7.18 -5.67
C GLU A 177 0.54 7.02 -4.35
N LEU A 178 0.90 7.82 -3.34
CA LEU A 178 0.27 7.78 -2.03
C LEU A 178 -0.88 8.76 -1.89
N ASN A 179 -0.90 9.78 -2.76
CA ASN A 179 -1.88 10.85 -2.70
C ASN A 179 -1.99 11.46 -1.29
N TYR A 180 -0.84 11.82 -0.71
CA TYR A 180 -0.72 12.38 0.63
C TYR A 180 -1.18 11.46 1.78
N ASP A 181 -1.44 10.19 1.52
CA ASP A 181 -1.72 9.20 2.56
C ASP A 181 -0.49 8.34 2.83
N MET A 182 0.20 8.69 3.90
CA MET A 182 1.42 8.02 4.34
C MET A 182 1.14 6.92 5.37
N SER A 183 -0.13 6.76 5.78
CA SER A 183 -0.51 5.97 6.94
C SER A 183 -0.56 4.46 6.65
N SER A 184 -0.74 4.05 5.39
CA SER A 184 -0.74 2.64 5.03
C SER A 184 -0.85 2.42 3.52
N ASN A 185 0.24 2.00 2.88
CA ASN A 185 0.22 1.35 1.57
C ASN A 185 -0.32 -0.08 1.61
N SER A 186 -1.26 -0.37 2.49
CA SER A 186 -1.89 -1.68 2.59
C SER A 186 -3.39 -1.62 2.37
N ARG A 187 -3.88 -2.63 1.66
CA ARG A 187 -5.29 -3.00 1.56
C ARG A 187 -5.61 -3.97 2.67
N SER A 188 -6.28 -3.45 3.68
CA SER A 188 -6.62 -4.18 4.89
C SER A 188 -8.05 -4.69 4.83
N LEU A 189 -8.26 -5.92 5.29
CA LEU A 189 -9.58 -6.52 5.47
C LEU A 189 -9.65 -7.17 6.86
N PRO A 190 -10.71 -6.94 7.65
CA PRO A 190 -10.93 -7.61 8.93
C PRO A 190 -10.97 -9.14 8.73
N SER A 191 -10.19 -9.92 9.49
CA SER A 191 -10.11 -11.39 9.34
C SER A 191 -11.48 -12.08 9.35
N PRO A 192 -12.46 -11.68 10.19
CA PRO A 192 -13.77 -12.32 10.24
C PRO A 192 -14.56 -12.30 8.91
N ILE A 193 -14.17 -11.45 7.96
CA ILE A 193 -14.85 -11.35 6.65
C ILE A 193 -14.05 -11.84 5.46
N VAL A 194 -12.79 -12.22 5.64
CA VAL A 194 -11.89 -12.67 4.56
C VAL A 194 -12.39 -13.98 3.95
N SER A 195 -12.74 -14.94 4.79
CA SER A 195 -13.23 -16.26 4.40
C SER A 195 -14.77 -16.34 4.48
N LYS A 196 -15.44 -15.32 3.90
CA LYS A 196 -16.90 -15.21 3.82
C LYS A 196 -17.34 -14.65 2.46
N PRO A 197 -18.41 -15.17 1.84
CA PRO A 197 -18.82 -14.80 0.48
C PRO A 197 -19.63 -13.49 0.45
N PHE A 198 -19.13 -12.43 1.11
CA PHE A 198 -19.74 -11.10 1.10
C PHE A 198 -19.67 -10.45 -0.29
N PHE A 199 -18.54 -10.64 -0.97
CA PHE A 199 -18.21 -9.98 -2.22
C PHE A 199 -18.25 -10.95 -3.40
N SER A 200 -18.53 -10.41 -4.58
CA SER A 200 -18.68 -11.13 -5.83
C SER A 200 -17.79 -10.53 -6.90
N LEU A 201 -17.51 -11.31 -7.93
CA LEU A 201 -16.68 -10.89 -9.06
C LEU A 201 -17.32 -9.76 -9.88
N ARG A 202 -18.66 -9.76 -9.95
CA ARG A 202 -19.46 -8.79 -10.72
C ARG A 202 -20.78 -8.57 -10.00
N SER A 203 -21.36 -7.38 -10.13
CA SER A 203 -22.68 -7.14 -9.59
C SER A 203 -23.74 -7.96 -10.35
N SER A 204 -24.54 -8.71 -9.61
CA SER A 204 -25.71 -9.44 -10.12
C SER A 204 -26.89 -9.27 -9.18
N LYS A 205 -28.12 -9.36 -9.71
CA LYS A 205 -29.31 -9.36 -8.87
C LYS A 205 -29.33 -10.59 -7.97
N ILE A 206 -29.76 -10.40 -6.72
CA ILE A 206 -29.95 -11.46 -5.75
C ILE A 206 -31.45 -11.73 -5.63
N THR A 207 -31.83 -13.00 -5.79
CA THR A 207 -33.19 -13.45 -5.52
C THR A 207 -33.36 -13.61 -4.02
N LEU A 208 -34.29 -12.85 -3.45
CA LEU A 208 -34.71 -13.01 -2.06
C LEU A 208 -35.91 -13.93 -2.01
N GLU A 209 -35.90 -14.82 -1.02
CA GLU A 209 -36.99 -15.72 -0.69
C GLU A 209 -37.62 -15.26 0.63
N GLU A 210 -38.95 -15.30 0.71
CA GLU A 210 -39.66 -15.02 1.95
C GLU A 210 -39.72 -16.30 2.78
N ILE A 211 -39.07 -16.29 3.94
CA ILE A 211 -39.05 -17.42 4.87
C ILE A 211 -39.43 -16.85 6.24
N ASP A 212 -40.48 -17.40 6.85
CA ASP A 212 -41.05 -16.92 8.13
C ASP A 212 -41.36 -15.41 8.15
N GLY A 213 -41.82 -14.86 7.01
CA GLY A 213 -42.15 -13.43 6.86
C GLY A 213 -40.94 -12.51 6.72
N ILE A 214 -39.73 -13.07 6.57
CA ILE A 214 -38.48 -12.32 6.41
C ILE A 214 -37.90 -12.60 5.01
N MET A 215 -37.66 -11.54 4.24
CA MET A 215 -36.98 -11.63 2.96
C MET A 215 -35.49 -11.91 3.19
N GLN A 216 -35.00 -13.05 2.70
CA GLN A 216 -33.62 -13.46 2.88
C GLN A 216 -33.06 -14.18 1.64
N ASN A 217 -31.74 -14.14 1.46
CA ASN A 217 -31.05 -14.99 0.51
C ASN A 217 -30.12 -15.94 1.27
N ILE A 218 -30.30 -17.25 1.07
CA ILE A 218 -29.47 -18.27 1.72
C ILE A 218 -28.48 -18.83 0.72
N ILE A 219 -27.20 -18.72 1.06
CA ILE A 219 -26.09 -19.35 0.35
C ILE A 219 -25.69 -20.55 1.20
N LYS A 220 -25.99 -21.75 0.70
CA LYS A 220 -25.56 -23.00 1.33
C LYS A 220 -24.25 -23.41 0.69
N ASN A 221 -23.25 -23.73 1.51
CA ASN A 221 -22.03 -24.37 1.05
C ASN A 221 -22.13 -25.88 1.31
N ASP A 222 -21.50 -26.68 0.46
CA ASP A 222 -21.61 -28.14 0.50
C ASP A 222 -20.89 -28.76 1.74
N ASN A 223 -20.11 -27.95 2.47
CA ASN A 223 -19.52 -28.35 3.76
C ASN A 223 -20.54 -28.31 4.91
N ALA A 224 -20.90 -29.50 5.40
CA ALA A 224 -21.36 -29.80 6.77
C ALA A 224 -22.17 -28.71 7.50
N GLY A 225 -23.29 -28.27 6.91
CA GLY A 225 -24.25 -27.40 7.60
C GLY A 225 -23.82 -25.94 7.72
N THR A 226 -22.85 -25.48 6.93
CA THR A 226 -22.51 -24.06 6.85
C THR A 226 -23.50 -23.31 5.96
N THR A 227 -24.12 -22.26 6.50
CA THR A 227 -25.03 -21.40 5.75
C THR A 227 -24.66 -19.94 5.94
N PHE A 228 -24.70 -19.19 4.86
CA PHE A 228 -24.55 -17.76 4.88
C PHE A 228 -25.84 -17.11 4.39
N THR A 229 -26.53 -16.41 5.27
CA THR A 229 -27.83 -15.80 4.99
C THR A 229 -27.70 -14.29 4.95
N MET A 230 -28.19 -13.66 3.89
CA MET A 230 -28.19 -12.21 3.74
C MET A 230 -29.62 -11.66 3.87
N TYR A 231 -29.75 -10.59 4.64
CA TYR A 231 -30.98 -9.86 4.90
C TYR A 231 -30.85 -8.40 4.43
N PRO A 232 -31.89 -7.81 3.81
CA PRO A 232 -31.97 -6.36 3.67
C PRO A 232 -32.18 -5.74 5.06
N THR A 233 -31.49 -4.64 5.37
CA THR A 233 -31.71 -3.93 6.65
C THR A 233 -32.94 -3.00 6.62
N SER A 234 -33.48 -2.69 5.43
CA SER A 234 -34.73 -1.94 5.28
C SER A 234 -35.80 -2.76 4.56
N SER A 235 -37.02 -2.75 5.09
CA SER A 235 -38.18 -3.47 4.54
C SER A 235 -38.65 -2.99 3.15
N SER A 236 -38.19 -1.83 2.70
CA SER A 236 -38.53 -1.27 1.37
C SER A 236 -37.61 -1.74 0.23
N ASP A 237 -36.46 -2.35 0.54
CA ASP A 237 -35.51 -2.83 -0.47
C ASP A 237 -35.95 -4.21 -0.99
N THR A 238 -36.73 -4.20 -2.08
CA THR A 238 -37.27 -5.42 -2.71
C THR A 238 -36.31 -6.10 -3.69
N GLN A 239 -35.19 -5.45 -4.03
CA GLN A 239 -34.14 -6.02 -4.88
C GLN A 239 -32.76 -5.72 -4.32
N LEU A 240 -32.01 -6.76 -3.94
CA LEU A 240 -30.60 -6.66 -3.62
C LEU A 240 -29.75 -7.02 -4.85
N THR A 241 -28.57 -6.45 -4.92
CA THR A 241 -27.51 -6.84 -5.88
C THR A 241 -26.33 -7.38 -5.10
N THR A 242 -25.44 -8.18 -5.66
CA THR A 242 -24.20 -8.59 -4.98
C THR A 242 -23.26 -7.39 -4.77
N LEU A 243 -22.44 -7.43 -3.71
CA LEU A 243 -21.33 -6.51 -3.53
C LEU A 243 -20.26 -6.91 -4.54
N ASP A 244 -19.85 -6.02 -5.43
CA ASP A 244 -18.86 -6.35 -6.45
C ASP A 244 -17.44 -5.90 -6.06
N LYS A 245 -16.48 -6.11 -6.97
CA LYS A 245 -15.08 -5.71 -6.78
C LYS A 245 -14.87 -4.23 -6.44
N TYR A 246 -15.74 -3.32 -6.89
CA TYR A 246 -15.63 -1.91 -6.53
C TYR A 246 -16.16 -1.66 -5.13
N ASP A 247 -17.24 -2.35 -4.76
CA ASP A 247 -17.78 -2.31 -3.41
C ASP A 247 -16.74 -2.84 -2.40
N LEU A 248 -15.98 -3.89 -2.75
CA LEU A 248 -14.82 -4.37 -1.97
C LEU A 248 -13.73 -3.30 -1.81
N ARG A 249 -13.33 -2.62 -2.90
CA ARG A 249 -12.32 -1.56 -2.84
C ARG A 249 -12.74 -0.37 -1.98
N VAL A 250 -14.01 0.03 -2.07
CA VAL A 250 -14.57 1.06 -1.19
C VAL A 250 -14.52 0.62 0.26
N TYR A 251 -14.87 -0.64 0.54
CA TYR A 251 -14.80 -1.17 1.89
C TYR A 251 -13.36 -1.25 2.43
N GLN A 252 -12.40 -1.70 1.63
CA GLN A 252 -10.97 -1.71 1.99
C GLN A 252 -10.46 -0.30 2.31
N GLU A 253 -10.91 0.72 1.56
CA GLU A 253 -10.57 2.12 1.85
C GLU A 253 -11.20 2.61 3.16
N ILE A 254 -12.43 2.21 3.46
CA ILE A 254 -13.08 2.48 4.75
C ILE A 254 -12.31 1.80 5.90
N THR A 255 -11.92 0.53 5.74
CA THR A 255 -11.09 -0.19 6.72
C THR A 255 -9.73 0.49 6.91
N ARG A 256 -9.09 0.94 5.83
CA ARG A 256 -7.83 1.69 5.90
C ARG A 256 -7.98 2.95 6.75
N LEU A 257 -9.00 3.76 6.47
CA LEU A 257 -9.32 4.97 7.26
C LEU A 257 -9.60 4.66 8.73
N ALA A 258 -10.33 3.57 9.00
CA ALA A 258 -10.60 3.11 10.36
C ALA A 258 -9.33 2.73 11.13
N CYS A 259 -8.34 2.16 10.44
CA CYS A 259 -7.06 1.77 11.02
C CYS A 259 -6.10 2.95 11.21
N SER A 260 -6.18 3.97 10.35
CA SER A 260 -5.28 5.13 10.39
C SER A 260 -5.68 6.15 11.46
N ASP A 261 -6.97 6.38 11.66
CA ASP A 261 -7.52 7.33 12.63
C ASP A 261 -8.66 6.66 13.42
N THR A 262 -8.29 5.71 14.28
CA THR A 262 -9.27 4.91 15.04
C THR A 262 -9.99 5.76 16.08
N LYS A 263 -11.25 6.11 15.79
CA LYS A 263 -12.18 6.76 16.71
C LYS A 263 -13.20 5.73 17.19
N VAL A 264 -13.43 5.65 18.50
CA VAL A 264 -14.36 4.68 19.09
C VAL A 264 -15.47 5.40 19.84
N HIS A 265 -16.71 4.96 19.63
CA HIS A 265 -17.87 5.40 20.39
C HIS A 265 -18.77 4.20 20.64
N ASP A 266 -19.15 3.97 21.90
CA ASP A 266 -19.96 2.83 22.35
C ASP A 266 -19.45 1.46 21.84
N GLY A 267 -18.13 1.31 21.82
CA GLY A 267 -17.46 0.07 21.37
C GLY A 267 -17.47 -0.16 19.86
N ASN A 268 -18.01 0.77 19.07
CA ASN A 268 -17.96 0.73 17.60
C ASN A 268 -16.96 1.77 17.07
N ILE A 269 -16.33 1.47 15.94
CA ILE A 269 -15.43 2.41 15.27
C ILE A 269 -16.24 3.40 14.42
N LEU A 270 -15.89 4.68 14.57
CA LEU A 270 -16.38 5.78 13.75
C LEU A 270 -15.34 6.09 12.66
N VAL A 271 -15.80 6.20 11.41
CA VAL A 271 -14.94 6.51 10.26
C VAL A 271 -15.47 7.74 9.55
N ASP A 272 -14.67 8.80 9.52
CA ASP A 272 -14.97 9.98 8.71
C ASP A 272 -14.54 9.70 7.26
N VAL A 273 -15.49 9.75 6.32
CA VAL A 273 -15.24 9.49 4.90
C VAL A 273 -15.52 10.70 4.04
N SER A 274 -14.63 10.96 3.08
CA SER A 274 -14.86 11.89 1.98
C SER A 274 -15.03 11.11 0.68
N PHE A 275 -16.18 11.28 0.01
CA PHE A 275 -16.42 10.58 -1.26
C PHE A 275 -15.42 10.97 -2.34
N TYR A 276 -14.95 12.22 -2.33
CA TYR A 276 -13.93 12.69 -3.27
C TYR A 276 -12.60 11.96 -3.07
N GLN A 277 -12.14 11.85 -1.81
CA GLN A 277 -10.89 11.18 -1.50
C GLN A 277 -10.94 9.69 -1.87
N ILE A 278 -12.00 8.99 -1.45
CA ILE A 278 -12.20 7.56 -1.78
C ILE A 278 -12.31 7.36 -3.29
N SER A 279 -13.09 8.20 -3.98
CA SER A 279 -13.25 8.12 -5.44
C SER A 279 -11.90 8.28 -6.15
N ARG A 280 -11.09 9.24 -5.72
CA ARG A 280 -9.76 9.48 -6.30
C ARG A 280 -8.80 8.32 -6.03
N GLN A 281 -8.85 7.72 -4.84
CA GLN A 281 -8.02 6.56 -4.50
C GLN A 281 -8.36 5.31 -5.34
N ILE A 282 -9.63 5.13 -5.70
CA ILE A 282 -10.09 3.93 -6.42
C ILE A 282 -10.07 4.11 -7.94
N PHE A 283 -10.43 5.30 -8.42
CA PHE A 283 -10.69 5.58 -9.84
C PHE A 283 -9.76 6.63 -10.45
N GLY A 284 -8.87 7.24 -9.66
CA GLY A 284 -7.97 8.31 -10.12
C GLY A 284 -8.64 9.68 -10.19
N TYR A 285 -7.88 10.69 -10.63
CA TYR A 285 -8.31 12.10 -10.65
C TYR A 285 -9.44 12.37 -11.66
N ASP A 286 -9.51 11.60 -12.75
CA ASP A 286 -10.44 11.84 -13.86
C ASP A 286 -11.84 11.25 -13.63
N ALA A 287 -12.05 10.58 -12.49
CA ALA A 287 -13.30 9.90 -12.18
C ALA A 287 -14.51 10.85 -12.08
N GLY A 288 -14.26 12.11 -11.67
CA GLY A 288 -15.26 13.16 -11.54
C GLY A 288 -16.48 12.74 -10.72
N GLU A 289 -17.65 13.28 -11.06
CA GLU A 289 -18.90 12.99 -10.34
C GLU A 289 -19.34 11.52 -10.47
N LYS A 290 -18.97 10.83 -11.56
CA LYS A 290 -19.31 9.41 -11.75
C LYS A 290 -18.62 8.52 -10.71
N GLY A 291 -17.34 8.78 -10.44
CA GLY A 291 -16.60 8.05 -9.40
C GLY A 291 -17.17 8.32 -8.01
N ILE A 292 -17.47 9.59 -7.72
CA ILE A 292 -18.09 10.00 -6.44
C ILE A 292 -19.43 9.30 -6.26
N GLN A 293 -20.29 9.29 -7.28
CA GLN A 293 -21.57 8.61 -7.22
C GLN A 293 -21.40 7.10 -7.01
N ARG A 294 -20.40 6.49 -7.66
CA ARG A 294 -20.10 5.07 -7.46
C ARG A 294 -19.73 4.75 -6.02
N VAL A 295 -18.96 5.61 -5.36
CA VAL A 295 -18.64 5.48 -3.92
C VAL A 295 -19.89 5.59 -3.07
N ARG A 296 -20.77 6.58 -3.34
CA ARG A 296 -22.05 6.72 -2.62
C ARG A 296 -22.91 5.46 -2.74
N ASP A 297 -23.01 4.90 -3.94
CA ASP A 297 -23.78 3.69 -4.21
C ASP A 297 -23.19 2.48 -3.47
N SER A 298 -21.85 2.34 -3.46
CA SER A 298 -21.16 1.29 -2.72
C SER A 298 -21.41 1.40 -1.21
N ILE A 299 -21.29 2.58 -0.63
CA ILE A 299 -21.57 2.79 0.81
C ILE A 299 -23.03 2.48 1.14
N ARG A 300 -23.98 2.90 0.30
CA ARG A 300 -25.39 2.54 0.46
C ARG A 300 -25.58 1.02 0.46
N LYS A 301 -24.96 0.31 -0.49
CA LYS A 301 -25.03 -1.16 -0.53
C LYS A 301 -24.43 -1.80 0.72
N LEU A 302 -23.30 -1.31 1.21
CA LEU A 302 -22.61 -1.82 2.40
C LEU A 302 -23.44 -1.61 3.68
N SER A 303 -24.21 -0.52 3.77
CA SER A 303 -25.08 -0.24 4.93
C SER A 303 -26.45 -0.93 4.88
N ASN A 304 -26.89 -1.37 3.70
CA ASN A 304 -28.25 -1.88 3.49
C ASN A 304 -28.36 -3.41 3.67
N ARG A 305 -27.37 -4.04 4.30
CA ARG A 305 -27.26 -5.50 4.39
C ARG A 305 -26.81 -5.95 5.76
N ARG A 306 -27.45 -7.01 6.23
CA ARG A 306 -27.06 -7.79 7.39
C ARG A 306 -26.80 -9.20 6.92
N PHE A 307 -25.78 -9.83 7.47
CA PHE A 307 -25.38 -11.17 7.09
C PHE A 307 -25.27 -12.04 8.31
N VAL A 308 -25.69 -13.29 8.18
CA VAL A 308 -25.64 -14.27 9.25
C VAL A 308 -24.85 -15.45 8.73
N TYR A 309 -23.76 -15.76 9.43
CA TYR A 309 -23.00 -16.98 9.21
C TYR A 309 -23.40 -18.00 10.27
N SER A 310 -23.80 -19.18 9.84
CA SER A 310 -24.09 -20.30 10.74
C SER A 310 -23.21 -21.49 10.40
N ASN A 311 -22.55 -22.08 11.40
CA ASN A 311 -21.76 -23.30 11.26
C ASN A 311 -21.83 -24.10 12.57
N GLY A 312 -22.19 -25.38 12.49
CA GLY A 312 -22.18 -26.29 13.65
C GLY A 312 -22.98 -25.82 14.87
N GLY A 313 -24.06 -25.04 14.66
CA GLY A 313 -24.88 -24.46 15.73
C GLY A 313 -24.42 -23.10 16.26
N THR A 314 -23.25 -22.61 15.83
CA THR A 314 -22.80 -21.24 16.11
C THR A 314 -23.35 -20.30 15.05
N GLN A 315 -23.91 -19.18 15.46
CA GLN A 315 -24.42 -18.14 14.57
C GLN A 315 -23.72 -16.82 14.88
N ILE A 316 -23.15 -16.20 13.85
CA ILE A 316 -22.47 -14.91 13.95
C ILE A 316 -23.16 -13.92 13.02
N ASP A 317 -23.48 -12.75 13.57
CA ASP A 317 -24.11 -11.66 12.86
C ASP A 317 -23.09 -10.62 12.39
N TYR A 318 -23.14 -10.29 11.11
CA TYR A 318 -22.25 -9.35 10.47
C TYR A 318 -23.04 -8.21 9.85
N VAL A 319 -22.70 -7.00 10.30
CA VAL A 319 -23.06 -5.76 9.65
C VAL A 319 -21.76 -5.05 9.32
N LEU A 320 -21.55 -4.71 8.05
CA LEU A 320 -20.30 -4.07 7.61
C LEU A 320 -20.28 -2.58 8.01
N VAL A 321 -21.40 -1.90 7.79
CA VAL A 321 -21.64 -0.50 8.17
C VAL A 321 -23.00 -0.45 8.88
N ASP A 322 -22.98 -0.18 10.18
CA ASP A 322 -24.16 -0.22 11.05
C ASP A 322 -25.04 1.01 10.86
N SER A 323 -24.42 2.20 10.82
CA SER A 323 -25.15 3.45 10.55
C SER A 323 -24.28 4.46 9.81
N LYS A 324 -24.95 5.48 9.26
CA LYS A 324 -24.34 6.57 8.49
C LYS A 324 -24.91 7.90 8.93
N ILE A 325 -24.04 8.87 9.17
CA ILE A 325 -24.38 10.24 9.55
C ILE A 325 -23.81 11.16 8.48
N THR A 326 -24.68 11.77 7.66
CA THR A 326 -24.23 12.72 6.63
C THR A 326 -23.86 14.05 7.28
N ASP A 327 -22.79 14.68 6.81
CA ASP A 327 -22.40 16.02 7.26
C ASP A 327 -23.43 17.06 6.76
N GLU A 328 -23.92 17.91 7.66
CA GLU A 328 -24.94 18.92 7.37
C GLU A 328 -24.42 20.05 6.47
N HIS A 329 -23.11 20.31 6.49
CA HIS A 329 -22.45 21.39 5.77
C HIS A 329 -21.75 20.92 4.49
N ASP A 330 -21.37 19.65 4.41
CA ASP A 330 -20.72 19.06 3.23
C ASP A 330 -21.33 17.71 2.84
N LYS A 331 -22.21 17.72 1.83
CA LYS A 331 -22.86 16.50 1.29
C LYS A 331 -21.88 15.47 0.71
N ASN A 332 -20.60 15.81 0.55
CA ASN A 332 -19.55 14.89 0.10
C ASN A 332 -18.78 14.23 1.25
N LYS A 333 -19.18 14.51 2.49
CA LYS A 333 -18.64 13.90 3.69
C LYS A 333 -19.74 13.19 4.48
N MET A 334 -19.35 12.10 5.12
CA MET A 334 -20.20 11.42 6.09
C MET A 334 -19.34 10.72 7.13
N ARG A 335 -19.96 10.40 8.26
CA ARG A 335 -19.40 9.54 9.28
C ARG A 335 -20.10 8.19 9.23
N LEU A 336 -19.32 7.12 9.16
CA LEU A 336 -19.79 5.74 9.19
C LEU A 336 -19.57 5.16 10.59
N VAL A 337 -20.52 4.36 11.07
CA VAL A 337 -20.33 3.50 12.24
C VAL A 337 -20.12 2.08 11.72
N LEU A 338 -18.96 1.49 11.99
CA LEU A 338 -18.70 0.11 11.59
C LEU A 338 -19.41 -0.85 12.54
N GLY A 339 -19.88 -1.99 12.03
CA GLY A 339 -20.53 -2.99 12.88
C GLY A 339 -19.59 -3.57 13.93
N LYS A 340 -20.17 -4.14 14.99
CA LYS A 340 -19.41 -4.54 16.19
C LYS A 340 -18.30 -5.55 15.92
N VAL A 341 -18.59 -6.63 15.16
CA VAL A 341 -17.61 -7.68 14.82
C VAL A 341 -16.42 -7.09 14.04
N ILE A 342 -16.69 -6.15 13.15
CA ILE A 342 -15.67 -5.45 12.37
C ILE A 342 -14.84 -4.52 13.26
N SER A 343 -15.51 -3.76 14.11
CA SER A 343 -14.87 -2.84 15.06
C SER A 343 -13.94 -3.60 16.00
N ASP A 344 -14.39 -4.72 16.56
CA ASP A 344 -13.59 -5.55 17.47
C ASP A 344 -12.36 -6.12 16.79
N SER A 345 -12.51 -6.66 15.57
CA SER A 345 -11.39 -7.17 14.78
C SER A 345 -10.35 -6.08 14.50
N ILE A 346 -10.78 -4.86 14.16
CA ILE A 346 -9.84 -3.74 13.93
C ILE A 346 -9.14 -3.31 15.24
N LEU A 347 -9.89 -3.19 16.35
CA LEU A 347 -9.34 -2.82 17.65
C LEU A 347 -8.34 -3.86 18.17
N GLN A 348 -8.62 -5.14 17.91
CA GLN A 348 -7.75 -6.25 18.29
C GLN A 348 -6.60 -6.45 17.31
N LYS A 349 -6.52 -5.68 16.21
CA LYS A 349 -5.51 -5.87 15.15
C LYS A 349 -5.60 -7.23 14.45
N ASP A 350 -6.79 -7.82 14.44
CA ASP A 350 -7.12 -9.03 13.70
C ASP A 350 -7.48 -8.70 12.24
N ILE A 351 -6.47 -8.29 11.48
CA ILE A 351 -6.64 -7.75 10.12
C ILE A 351 -5.67 -8.45 9.16
N ILE A 352 -6.20 -8.94 8.04
CA ILE A 352 -5.39 -9.40 6.91
C ILE A 352 -5.10 -8.20 6.02
N SER A 353 -3.83 -7.84 5.93
CA SER A 353 -3.38 -6.72 5.10
C SER A 353 -2.58 -7.24 3.91
N ILE A 354 -2.55 -6.48 2.82
CA ILE A 354 -1.74 -6.77 1.63
C ILE A 354 -1.19 -5.45 1.13
N SER A 355 0.09 -5.37 0.78
CA SER A 355 0.64 -4.14 0.22
C SER A 355 -0.03 -3.79 -1.11
N LYS A 356 -0.22 -2.48 -1.35
CA LYS A 356 -0.80 -1.94 -2.58
C LYS A 356 0.02 -2.36 -3.80
N LYS A 357 1.36 -2.37 -3.69
CA LYS A 357 2.28 -2.87 -4.73
C LYS A 357 1.96 -4.31 -5.12
N VAL A 358 1.66 -5.18 -4.15
CA VAL A 358 1.29 -6.58 -4.41
C VAL A 358 -0.09 -6.68 -5.06
N GLU A 359 -1.10 -5.94 -4.60
CA GLU A 359 -2.43 -5.91 -5.23
C GLU A 359 -2.40 -5.33 -6.66
N GLU A 360 -1.50 -4.37 -6.90
CA GLU A 360 -1.25 -3.73 -8.18
C GLU A 360 -0.50 -4.62 -9.17
N LYS A 361 0.07 -5.75 -8.75
CA LYS A 361 0.56 -6.75 -9.70
C LYS A 361 -0.58 -7.58 -10.33
N LEU A 362 -1.73 -7.68 -9.66
CA LEU A 362 -2.88 -8.47 -10.11
C LEU A 362 -3.89 -7.62 -10.93
N GLN A 363 -3.41 -6.83 -11.90
CA GLN A 363 -4.30 -5.90 -12.61
C GLN A 363 -5.14 -6.52 -13.72
N SER A 364 -4.66 -7.62 -14.29
CA SER A 364 -5.19 -8.24 -15.51
C SER A 364 -6.45 -9.05 -15.21
N ASN A 365 -6.54 -9.68 -14.03
CA ASN A 365 -7.70 -10.46 -13.62
C ASN A 365 -8.31 -9.94 -12.31
N SER A 366 -9.49 -9.30 -12.43
CA SER A 366 -10.21 -8.84 -11.24
C SER A 366 -10.69 -9.95 -10.31
N ASN A 367 -10.70 -11.20 -10.76
CA ASN A 367 -11.04 -12.35 -9.94
C ASN A 367 -9.88 -12.73 -9.01
N ALA A 368 -8.64 -12.64 -9.49
CA ALA A 368 -7.47 -12.86 -8.65
C ALA A 368 -7.49 -11.92 -7.44
N ARG A 369 -7.72 -10.61 -7.66
CA ARG A 369 -7.86 -9.64 -6.55
C ARG A 369 -8.96 -9.98 -5.54
N ALA A 370 -9.98 -10.74 -5.90
CA ALA A 370 -11.03 -11.12 -4.96
C ALA A 370 -10.58 -12.23 -4.00
N PHE A 371 -9.65 -13.10 -4.40
CA PHE A 371 -9.10 -14.18 -3.58
C PHE A 371 -7.90 -13.77 -2.72
N ILE A 372 -7.32 -12.59 -2.98
CA ILE A 372 -6.00 -12.20 -2.45
C ILE A 372 -5.93 -12.25 -0.93
N HIS A 373 -6.94 -11.73 -0.22
CA HIS A 373 -6.98 -11.76 1.24
C HIS A 373 -7.13 -13.18 1.79
N ALA A 374 -7.96 -14.03 1.17
CA ALA A 374 -8.17 -15.41 1.62
C ALA A 374 -6.91 -16.27 1.43
N LEU A 375 -6.25 -16.16 0.28
CA LEU A 375 -4.99 -16.85 0.04
C LEU A 375 -3.88 -16.33 0.96
N GLN A 376 -3.82 -15.02 1.21
CA GLN A 376 -2.86 -14.43 2.13
C GLN A 376 -3.08 -14.90 3.57
N GLU A 377 -4.33 -15.00 4.04
CA GLU A 377 -4.66 -15.57 5.35
C GLU A 377 -4.13 -17.02 5.47
N GLN A 378 -4.33 -17.85 4.44
CA GLN A 378 -3.79 -19.21 4.42
C GLN A 378 -2.26 -19.25 4.41
N ARG A 379 -1.62 -18.34 3.68
CA ARG A 379 -0.16 -18.19 3.67
C ARG A 379 0.38 -17.88 5.07
N PHE A 380 -0.31 -17.05 5.85
CA PHE A 380 0.08 -16.77 7.24
C PHE A 380 -0.13 -17.95 8.16
N ILE A 381 -1.25 -18.66 8.03
CA ILE A 381 -1.54 -19.87 8.81
C ILE A 381 -0.44 -20.91 8.56
N LEU A 382 -0.07 -21.13 7.29
CA LEU A 382 1.02 -22.05 6.94
C LEU A 382 2.37 -21.61 7.49
N TYR A 383 2.71 -20.33 7.38
CA TYR A 383 3.95 -19.81 7.95
C TYR A 383 4.02 -20.01 9.47
N ARG A 384 2.90 -19.85 10.18
CA ARG A 384 2.81 -20.09 11.63
C ARG A 384 2.93 -21.57 11.97
N ASP A 385 2.17 -22.42 11.29
CA ASP A 385 1.97 -23.83 11.68
C ASP A 385 3.05 -24.76 11.10
N SER A 386 3.61 -24.41 9.95
CA SER A 386 4.52 -25.26 9.17
C SER A 386 5.40 -24.42 8.24
N PRO A 387 6.30 -23.58 8.78
CA PRO A 387 7.14 -22.67 7.98
C PRO A 387 8.04 -23.39 6.96
N ASP A 388 8.41 -24.65 7.24
CA ASP A 388 9.21 -25.49 6.35
C ASP A 388 8.40 -26.09 5.19
N SER A 389 7.07 -25.99 5.22
CA SER A 389 6.15 -26.57 4.24
C SER A 389 5.04 -25.57 3.88
N MET A 390 5.35 -24.67 2.96
CA MET A 390 4.40 -23.69 2.40
C MET A 390 3.44 -24.29 1.35
N ARG A 391 2.96 -25.52 1.57
CA ARG A 391 2.06 -26.24 0.65
C ARG A 391 0.74 -26.59 1.33
N LYS A 392 -0.38 -26.40 0.65
CA LYS A 392 -1.71 -26.83 1.12
C LYS A 392 -2.67 -27.13 -0.02
N SER A 393 -3.55 -28.11 0.21
CA SER A 393 -4.59 -28.50 -0.74
C SER A 393 -5.95 -27.93 -0.33
N PHE A 394 -6.69 -27.41 -1.31
CA PHE A 394 -8.00 -26.81 -1.10
C PHE A 394 -9.05 -27.40 -2.03
N GLY A 395 -10.23 -27.71 -1.50
CA GLY A 395 -11.40 -28.01 -2.32
C GLY A 395 -12.03 -26.75 -2.90
N LEU A 396 -13.03 -26.93 -3.76
CA LEU A 396 -13.82 -25.81 -4.31
C LEU A 396 -14.51 -24.98 -3.20
N ASN A 397 -14.91 -25.65 -2.11
CA ASN A 397 -15.54 -25.04 -0.93
C ASN A 397 -14.76 -23.84 -0.35
N PHE A 398 -13.42 -23.91 -0.30
CA PHE A 398 -12.57 -22.81 0.17
C PHE A 398 -12.78 -21.54 -0.68
N PHE A 399 -12.79 -21.70 -1.99
CA PHE A 399 -12.99 -20.57 -2.92
C PHE A 399 -14.44 -20.06 -2.86
N GLU A 400 -15.41 -20.95 -2.69
CA GLU A 400 -16.83 -20.58 -2.51
C GLU A 400 -17.11 -19.89 -1.18
N ASP A 401 -16.34 -20.19 -0.14
CA ASP A 401 -16.37 -19.45 1.12
C ASP A 401 -15.69 -18.09 1.00
N SER A 402 -14.71 -17.95 0.11
CA SER A 402 -13.96 -16.69 -0.05
C SER A 402 -14.71 -15.64 -0.88
N ILE A 403 -15.47 -16.07 -1.90
CA ILE A 403 -16.22 -15.16 -2.78
C ILE A 403 -17.57 -15.74 -3.17
N TYR A 404 -18.51 -14.85 -3.47
CA TYR A 404 -19.77 -15.21 -4.11
C TYR A 404 -19.60 -15.42 -5.62
N PHE A 405 -19.74 -16.66 -6.08
CA PHE A 405 -19.78 -17.00 -7.50
C PHE A 405 -21.17 -16.77 -8.11
N ASN A 406 -21.26 -15.90 -9.11
CA ASN A 406 -22.50 -15.67 -9.87
C ASN A 406 -22.86 -16.81 -10.84
N THR A 407 -22.17 -17.95 -10.77
CA THR A 407 -22.39 -19.11 -11.64
C THR A 407 -22.58 -20.36 -10.81
N LYS A 408 -23.53 -21.21 -11.21
CA LYS A 408 -23.72 -22.54 -10.63
C LYS A 408 -22.87 -23.62 -11.31
N SER A 409 -22.22 -23.31 -12.44
CA SER A 409 -21.47 -24.30 -13.21
C SER A 409 -20.12 -24.59 -12.55
N TYR A 410 -19.95 -25.83 -12.09
CA TYR A 410 -18.70 -26.33 -11.51
C TYR A 410 -17.49 -26.03 -12.42
N LYS A 411 -17.58 -26.42 -13.70
CA LYS A 411 -16.52 -26.18 -14.70
C LYS A 411 -16.15 -24.69 -14.83
N LYS A 412 -17.12 -23.78 -14.79
CA LYS A 412 -16.84 -22.34 -14.85
C LYS A 412 -16.17 -21.83 -13.58
N LYS A 413 -16.54 -22.36 -12.41
CA LYS A 413 -15.89 -22.01 -11.14
C LYS A 413 -14.41 -22.43 -11.16
N ILE A 414 -14.13 -23.67 -11.57
CA ILE A 414 -12.75 -24.18 -11.71
C ILE A 414 -11.94 -23.29 -12.66
N SER A 415 -12.44 -23.01 -13.86
CA SER A 415 -11.75 -22.12 -14.82
C SER A 415 -11.50 -20.72 -14.27
N ILE A 416 -12.44 -20.13 -13.51
CA ILE A 416 -12.22 -18.83 -12.86
C ILE A 416 -11.09 -18.89 -11.84
N ILE A 417 -10.99 -19.99 -11.09
CA ILE A 417 -9.95 -20.20 -10.08
C ILE A 417 -8.59 -20.40 -10.77
N GLU A 418 -8.50 -21.27 -11.78
CA GLU A 418 -7.27 -21.49 -12.57
C GLU A 418 -6.78 -20.18 -13.22
N ASP A 419 -7.66 -19.45 -13.93
CA ASP A 419 -7.33 -18.14 -14.54
C ASP A 419 -6.84 -17.12 -13.49
N SER A 420 -7.28 -17.25 -12.23
CA SER A 420 -6.85 -16.39 -11.14
C SER A 420 -5.48 -16.82 -10.62
N LEU A 421 -5.28 -18.12 -10.36
CA LEU A 421 -4.01 -18.71 -9.89
C LEU A 421 -2.88 -18.53 -10.90
N ASP A 422 -3.18 -18.59 -12.20
CA ASP A 422 -2.22 -18.27 -13.26
C ASP A 422 -1.67 -16.85 -13.12
N GLU A 423 -2.52 -15.86 -12.80
CA GLU A 423 -2.05 -14.47 -12.60
C GLU A 423 -1.15 -14.34 -11.37
N TYR A 424 -1.42 -15.10 -10.31
CA TYR A 424 -0.56 -15.14 -9.11
C TYR A 424 0.83 -15.69 -9.43
N VAL A 425 0.90 -16.83 -10.12
CA VAL A 425 2.16 -17.46 -10.52
C VAL A 425 2.94 -16.58 -11.50
N ASN A 426 2.28 -16.07 -12.54
CA ASN A 426 2.92 -15.26 -13.58
C ASN A 426 3.51 -13.93 -13.06
N ASN A 427 3.00 -13.39 -11.94
CA ASN A 427 3.46 -12.13 -11.37
C ASN A 427 4.27 -12.28 -10.08
N ASP A 428 4.59 -13.52 -9.68
CA ASP A 428 5.26 -13.86 -8.43
C ASP A 428 4.57 -13.20 -7.21
N VAL A 429 3.27 -13.51 -7.03
CA VAL A 429 2.45 -12.99 -5.94
C VAL A 429 1.83 -14.14 -5.17
N ILE A 430 2.09 -14.26 -3.87
CA ILE A 430 1.49 -15.21 -2.90
C ILE A 430 1.66 -16.71 -3.22
N ILE A 431 1.39 -17.14 -4.45
CA ILE A 431 1.45 -18.51 -4.97
C ILE A 431 2.68 -18.63 -5.87
N GLN A 432 3.53 -19.61 -5.59
CA GLN A 432 4.68 -19.98 -6.38
C GLN A 432 4.29 -20.91 -7.53
N ASN A 433 3.43 -21.90 -7.26
CA ASN A 433 2.95 -22.85 -8.25
C ASN A 433 1.64 -23.49 -7.80
N TYR A 434 0.89 -24.11 -8.71
CA TYR A 434 -0.27 -24.91 -8.35
C TYR A 434 -0.52 -26.08 -9.31
N SER A 435 -1.30 -27.07 -8.84
CA SER A 435 -1.89 -28.12 -9.68
C SER A 435 -3.32 -28.40 -9.24
N TYR A 436 -4.15 -28.90 -10.16
CA TYR A 436 -5.52 -29.32 -9.86
C TYR A 436 -5.67 -30.81 -10.16
N GLU A 437 -5.73 -31.62 -9.10
CA GLU A 437 -5.78 -33.08 -9.15
C GLU A 437 -6.78 -33.59 -8.10
N ASP A 438 -7.50 -34.67 -8.40
CA ASP A 438 -8.48 -35.28 -7.48
C ASP A 438 -9.52 -34.30 -6.90
N ASN A 439 -9.93 -33.31 -7.70
CA ASN A 439 -10.83 -32.21 -7.31
C ASN A 439 -10.28 -31.28 -6.21
N LEU A 440 -8.96 -31.26 -6.02
CA LEU A 440 -8.25 -30.40 -5.08
C LEU A 440 -7.25 -29.51 -5.81
N PHE A 441 -7.20 -28.24 -5.41
CA PHE A 441 -6.15 -27.31 -5.78
C PHE A 441 -4.98 -27.46 -4.81
N ASN A 442 -3.89 -28.05 -5.27
CA ASN A 442 -2.64 -28.16 -4.52
C ASN A 442 -1.82 -26.89 -4.77
N LEU A 443 -1.72 -26.03 -3.76
CA LEU A 443 -1.06 -24.73 -3.87
C LEU A 443 0.29 -24.73 -3.16
N ASP A 444 1.32 -24.26 -3.86
CA ASP A 444 2.62 -23.90 -3.30
C ASP A 444 2.66 -22.39 -3.07
N PHE A 445 2.80 -21.96 -1.82
CA PHE A 445 2.86 -20.56 -1.45
C PHE A 445 4.31 -20.06 -1.45
N LEU A 446 4.50 -18.80 -1.84
CA LEU A 446 5.77 -18.11 -1.63
C LEU A 446 6.03 -17.96 -0.12
N PRO A 447 7.28 -18.06 0.35
CA PRO A 447 7.62 -17.79 1.75
C PRO A 447 7.38 -16.32 2.10
N LEU A 448 7.11 -15.98 3.37
CA LEU A 448 6.96 -14.59 3.80
C LEU A 448 8.30 -13.85 3.74
N ASP A 449 8.30 -12.63 3.19
CA ASP A 449 9.46 -11.74 3.24
C ASP A 449 9.45 -10.81 4.47
N GLU A 450 10.49 -10.01 4.66
CA GLU A 450 10.58 -9.10 5.81
C GLU A 450 9.46 -8.06 5.85
N ASN A 451 8.97 -7.61 4.68
CA ASN A 451 7.88 -6.65 4.61
C ASN A 451 6.57 -7.32 5.05
N ASP A 452 6.31 -8.53 4.53
CA ASP A 452 5.18 -9.34 4.95
C ASP A 452 5.19 -9.49 6.48
N ILE A 453 6.30 -9.92 7.08
CA ILE A 453 6.39 -10.09 8.54
C ILE A 453 6.11 -8.77 9.30
N GLU A 454 6.57 -7.62 8.81
CA GLU A 454 6.27 -6.33 9.42
C GLU A 454 4.76 -6.02 9.41
N TYR A 455 4.12 -6.13 8.24
CA TYR A 455 2.69 -5.84 8.08
C TYR A 455 1.80 -6.75 8.94
N TYR A 456 2.25 -7.98 9.23
CA TYR A 456 1.41 -9.01 9.84
C TYR A 456 1.87 -9.42 11.24
N SER A 457 2.89 -8.75 11.80
CA SER A 457 3.42 -9.07 13.12
C SER A 457 2.36 -9.00 14.23
N GLU A 458 1.37 -8.12 14.12
CA GLU A 458 0.26 -8.03 15.09
C GLU A 458 -0.75 -9.18 14.93
N TRP A 459 -1.17 -9.48 13.70
CA TRP A 459 -2.03 -10.63 13.42
C TRP A 459 -1.39 -11.94 13.89
N LEU A 460 -0.12 -12.15 13.54
CA LEU A 460 0.66 -13.31 13.95
C LEU A 460 0.80 -13.40 15.48
N LYS A 461 1.08 -12.28 16.18
CA LYS A 461 1.13 -12.27 17.66
C LYS A 461 -0.20 -12.71 18.28
N ASN A 462 -1.32 -12.21 17.76
CA ASN A 462 -2.65 -12.55 18.26
C ASN A 462 -3.01 -14.02 18.00
N HIS A 463 -2.51 -14.60 16.90
CA HIS A 463 -2.83 -15.96 16.48
C HIS A 463 -1.77 -17.00 16.87
N MET A 464 -0.62 -16.60 17.42
CA MET A 464 0.40 -17.49 17.99
C MET A 464 0.06 -17.92 19.43
N THR A 465 -0.57 -17.05 20.22
CA THR A 465 -0.91 -17.30 21.63
C THR A 465 -2.07 -18.26 21.84
N LEU A 466 -2.89 -18.49 20.82
CA LEU A 466 -4.04 -19.42 20.86
C LEU A 466 -3.65 -20.91 20.86
N SER A 467 -2.39 -21.24 20.60
CA SER A 467 -1.89 -22.62 20.59
C SER A 467 -1.53 -23.17 21.99
N ALA A 468 -1.55 -22.33 23.04
CA ALA A 468 -1.03 -22.67 24.37
C ALA A 468 -2.09 -22.99 25.44
N THR A 469 -3.37 -22.99 25.11
CA THR A 469 -4.43 -23.33 26.07
C THR A 469 -5.39 -24.34 25.47
N ILE A 470 -5.03 -25.61 25.59
CA ILE A 470 -6.02 -26.69 25.64
C ILE A 470 -6.84 -26.44 26.91
N PRO A 471 -8.15 -26.14 26.84
CA PRO A 471 -8.96 -26.11 28.04
C PRO A 471 -9.04 -27.56 28.54
N SER A 472 -8.42 -27.82 29.70
CA SER A 472 -8.66 -29.05 30.43
C SER A 472 -10.16 -29.18 30.66
N SER A 473 -10.71 -30.31 30.25
CA SER A 473 -12.08 -30.75 30.51
C SER A 473 -12.50 -30.41 31.95
N GLY A 474 -13.40 -29.43 32.09
CA GLY A 474 -13.95 -28.98 33.36
C GLY A 474 -15.43 -28.66 33.20
N SER A 475 -16.27 -29.64 33.57
CA SER A 475 -17.69 -29.56 33.95
C SER A 475 -18.60 -28.54 33.25
N LEU A 476 -19.53 -29.08 32.46
CA LEU A 476 -20.82 -28.47 32.12
C LEU A 476 -21.44 -27.72 33.33
N GLN A 477 -21.68 -26.43 33.16
CA GLN A 477 -22.81 -25.76 33.81
C GLN A 477 -23.71 -25.21 32.72
N SER A 478 -24.86 -25.88 32.58
CA SER A 478 -26.02 -25.41 31.84
C SER A 478 -26.58 -24.15 32.49
N THR A 479 -26.63 -23.03 31.77
CA THR A 479 -27.48 -21.89 32.12
C THR A 479 -28.85 -22.03 31.45
N PRO A 480 -29.98 -21.82 32.16
CA PRO A 480 -31.31 -22.11 31.64
C PRO A 480 -31.80 -21.02 30.68
N ILE A 481 -32.28 -21.47 29.52
CA ILE A 481 -33.28 -20.76 28.73
C ILE A 481 -34.60 -20.90 29.49
N GLU A 482 -35.12 -19.82 30.08
CA GLU A 482 -36.55 -19.59 30.36
C GLU A 482 -36.70 -18.35 31.27
N THR A 483 -36.96 -17.18 30.69
CA THR A 483 -37.84 -16.13 31.26
C THR A 483 -37.91 -14.91 30.33
N TYR A 484 -38.65 -15.01 29.22
CA TYR A 484 -39.27 -13.85 28.56
C TYR A 484 -40.56 -14.23 27.83
N LEU A 485 -41.34 -15.13 28.41
CA LEU A 485 -42.74 -15.34 28.06
C LEU A 485 -43.47 -15.81 29.32
N ASN A 486 -43.88 -14.85 30.16
CA ASN A 486 -45.11 -14.91 30.96
C ASN A 486 -45.20 -13.72 31.93
N GLY A 487 -46.13 -12.81 31.62
CA GLY A 487 -47.00 -12.19 32.62
C GLY A 487 -46.61 -10.82 33.16
N GLY A 488 -47.50 -9.84 32.97
CA GLY A 488 -47.59 -8.63 33.79
C GLY A 488 -47.72 -7.35 32.99
#